data_AF-A0A650A9N9-F1
#
_entry.id   AF-A0A650A9N9-F1
#
_cell.length_a   1.000
_cell.length_b   1.000
_cell.length_c   1.000
_cell.angle_alpha   90.00
_cell.angle_beta   90.00
_cell.angle_gamma   90.00
#
_symmetry.space_group_name_H-M   'P 1'
#
loop_
_entity.id
_entity.type
_entity.pdbx_description
1 polymer ?
#
loop_
_entity_poly.entity_id
_entity_poly.type
_entity_poly.pdbx_seq_one_letter_code
_entity_poly.pdbx_strand_id
1 'polypeptide(L)'
;MSDDDLVSAPSWPDIAQQLQHHIGRRPLVIFNAEFDTRILKQTAAAHNDRASWLDSLTVYCAMRLAAGYYGPTNRYGTISLSGAVSQAGLSWAGEAHSAVTDAVMTARVVNNIAGYWREIQCEMNDGAGR
;
A
#
# COMPACT_ATOMS: atom_id res chain seq x y z
N MET A 1 2.39 -16.82 11.56
CA MET A 1 2.51 -17.87 10.53
C MET A 1 3.36 -18.96 11.14
N SER A 2 2.83 -20.18 11.23
CA SER A 2 3.53 -21.40 11.64
C SER A 2 4.21 -22.05 10.44
N ASP A 3 5.17 -22.94 10.68
CA ASP A 3 5.77 -23.76 9.61
C ASP A 3 4.71 -24.64 8.92
N ASP A 4 3.70 -25.11 9.68
CA ASP A 4 2.57 -25.89 9.16
C ASP A 4 1.70 -25.09 8.17
N ASP A 5 1.59 -23.75 8.37
CA ASP A 5 0.86 -22.86 7.46
C ASP A 5 1.56 -22.78 6.09
N LEU A 6 2.86 -23.08 6.03
CA LEU A 6 3.67 -23.00 4.81
C LEU A 6 3.64 -24.29 3.98
N VAL A 7 3.46 -25.45 4.62
CA VAL A 7 3.47 -26.76 3.93
C VAL A 7 2.33 -26.89 2.91
N SER A 8 1.18 -26.29 3.21
CA SER A 8 0.01 -26.28 2.33
C SER A 8 -0.14 -25.00 1.51
N ALA A 9 0.83 -24.08 1.60
CA ALA A 9 0.76 -22.81 0.90
C ALA A 9 0.96 -23.00 -0.61
N PRO A 10 0.25 -22.23 -1.44
CA PRO A 10 0.44 -22.23 -2.89
C PRO A 10 1.86 -21.79 -3.28
N SER A 11 2.34 -22.30 -4.41
CA SER A 11 3.64 -21.94 -4.93
C SER A 11 3.64 -20.56 -5.59
N TRP A 12 4.81 -19.97 -5.84
CA TRP A 12 4.91 -18.68 -6.53
C TRP A 12 4.15 -18.65 -7.87
N PRO A 13 4.27 -19.63 -8.79
CA PRO A 13 3.48 -19.64 -10.01
C PRO A 13 1.97 -19.50 -9.80
N ASP A 14 1.42 -20.22 -8.82
CA ASP A 14 0.00 -20.18 -8.49
C ASP A 14 -0.40 -18.78 -7.97
N ILE A 15 0.40 -18.23 -7.06
CA ILE A 15 0.20 -16.89 -6.51
C ILE A 15 0.36 -15.81 -7.58
N ALA A 16 1.35 -15.92 -8.47
CA ALA A 16 1.59 -14.96 -9.54
C ALA A 16 0.42 -14.88 -10.51
N GLN A 17 -0.18 -16.02 -10.86
CA GLN A 17 -1.38 -16.08 -11.68
C GLN A 17 -2.59 -15.42 -10.99
N GLN A 18 -2.78 -15.72 -9.70
CA GLN A 18 -3.85 -15.10 -8.90
C GLN A 18 -3.66 -13.58 -8.78
N LEU A 19 -2.44 -13.12 -8.50
CA LEU A 19 -2.11 -11.70 -8.44
C LEU A 19 -2.40 -11.01 -9.78
N GLN A 20 -1.95 -11.56 -10.90
CA GLN A 20 -2.23 -10.98 -12.22
C GLN A 20 -3.73 -10.89 -12.51
N HIS A 21 -4.49 -11.93 -12.16
CA HIS A 21 -5.94 -11.95 -12.34
C HIS A 21 -6.64 -10.90 -11.47
N HIS A 22 -6.29 -10.83 -10.19
CA HIS A 22 -6.91 -9.90 -9.25
C HIS A 22 -6.45 -8.46 -9.48
N ILE A 23 -5.20 -8.19 -9.84
CA ILE A 23 -4.75 -6.83 -10.13
C ILE A 23 -5.37 -6.35 -11.44
N GLY A 24 -5.28 -7.17 -12.49
CA GLY A 24 -5.72 -6.81 -13.83
C GLY A 24 -5.04 -5.53 -14.31
N ARG A 25 -5.84 -4.53 -14.69
CA ARG A 25 -5.36 -3.20 -15.13
C ARG A 25 -5.51 -2.11 -14.07
N ARG A 26 -5.84 -2.48 -12.84
CA ARG A 26 -6.13 -1.52 -11.77
C ARG A 26 -4.81 -0.95 -11.23
N PRO A 27 -4.72 0.37 -11.00
CA PRO A 27 -3.59 0.94 -10.28
C PRO A 27 -3.51 0.36 -8.87
N LEU A 28 -2.29 0.10 -8.41
CA LEU A 28 -2.02 -0.41 -7.08
C LEU A 28 -1.53 0.69 -6.16
N VAL A 29 -1.98 0.63 -4.92
CA VAL A 29 -1.51 1.51 -3.85
C VAL A 29 -0.89 0.63 -2.79
N ILE A 30 0.41 0.79 -2.58
CA ILE A 30 1.20 -0.06 -1.68
C ILE A 30 1.94 0.83 -0.70
N PHE A 31 1.93 0.45 0.58
CA PHE A 31 2.72 1.15 1.59
C PHE A 31 4.17 0.71 1.47
N ASN A 32 5.07 1.66 1.19
CA ASN A 32 6.46 1.36 0.83
C ASN A 32 6.58 0.49 -0.46
N ALA A 33 5.84 0.89 -1.50
CA ALA A 33 5.74 0.19 -2.78
C ALA A 33 7.07 -0.29 -3.40
N GLU A 34 8.14 0.48 -3.26
CA GLU A 34 9.46 0.13 -3.80
C GLU A 34 10.04 -1.13 -3.11
N PHE A 35 9.84 -1.25 -1.80
CA PHE A 35 10.27 -2.41 -1.04
C PHE A 35 9.48 -3.65 -1.47
N ASP A 36 8.15 -3.60 -1.42
CA ASP A 36 7.30 -4.77 -1.71
C ASP A 36 7.43 -5.24 -3.17
N THR A 37 7.51 -4.30 -4.12
CA THR A 37 7.72 -4.65 -5.54
C THR A 37 9.07 -5.33 -5.74
N ARG A 38 10.11 -4.90 -5.02
CA ARG A 38 11.42 -5.56 -5.06
C ARG A 38 11.35 -6.97 -4.48
N ILE A 39 10.63 -7.17 -3.38
CA ILE A 39 10.44 -8.51 -2.79
C ILE A 39 9.70 -9.43 -3.78
N LEU A 40 8.61 -8.98 -4.40
CA LEU A 40 7.88 -9.76 -5.42
C LEU A 40 8.80 -10.19 -6.59
N LYS A 41 9.64 -9.27 -7.08
CA LYS A 41 10.62 -9.58 -8.15
C LYS A 41 11.68 -10.58 -7.70
N GLN A 42 12.17 -10.47 -6.46
CA GLN A 42 13.13 -11.41 -5.89
C GLN A 42 12.52 -12.80 -5.73
N THR A 43 11.29 -12.90 -5.25
CA THR A 43 10.54 -14.15 -5.18
C THR A 43 10.35 -14.75 -6.57
N ALA A 44 9.94 -13.96 -7.57
CA ALA A 44 9.82 -14.43 -8.94
C ALA A 44 11.13 -15.02 -9.49
N ALA A 45 12.23 -14.30 -9.31
CA ALA A 45 13.54 -14.73 -9.77
C ALA A 45 13.98 -16.06 -9.13
N ALA A 46 13.70 -16.26 -7.84
CA ALA A 46 13.98 -17.52 -7.15
C ALA A 46 13.21 -18.72 -7.72
N HIS A 47 12.08 -18.46 -8.37
CA HIS A 47 11.25 -19.46 -9.06
C HIS A 47 11.45 -19.47 -10.59
N ASN A 48 12.54 -18.87 -11.09
CA ASN A 48 12.84 -18.75 -12.53
C ASN A 48 11.76 -18.02 -13.35
N ASP A 49 10.96 -17.18 -12.69
CA ASP A 49 10.00 -16.29 -13.33
C ASP A 49 10.63 -14.91 -13.53
N ARG A 50 10.58 -14.40 -14.77
CA ARG A 50 11.05 -13.03 -15.08
C ARG A 50 10.11 -11.96 -14.54
N ALA A 51 8.85 -12.30 -14.29
CA ALA A 51 7.78 -11.43 -13.79
C ALA A 51 7.70 -10.05 -14.47
N SER A 52 7.87 -10.01 -15.80
CA SER A 52 7.81 -8.78 -16.59
C SER A 52 6.48 -8.04 -16.47
N TRP A 53 5.41 -8.74 -16.08
CA TRP A 53 4.11 -8.14 -15.78
C TRP A 53 4.18 -7.16 -14.61
N LEU A 54 5.06 -7.36 -13.61
CA LEU A 54 5.26 -6.42 -12.49
C LEU A 54 5.77 -5.06 -12.98
N ASP A 55 6.55 -5.02 -14.05
CA ASP A 55 7.07 -3.78 -14.64
C ASP A 55 5.99 -2.97 -15.37
N SER A 56 4.88 -3.62 -15.76
CA SER A 56 3.75 -2.99 -16.44
C SER A 56 2.72 -2.38 -15.48
N LEU A 57 2.84 -2.64 -14.17
CA LEU A 57 1.89 -2.18 -13.19
C LEU A 57 2.02 -0.68 -12.93
N THR A 58 0.87 0.00 -12.86
CA THR A 58 0.83 1.36 -12.32
C THR A 58 0.78 1.26 -10.79
N VAL A 59 1.87 1.66 -10.12
CA VAL A 59 2.01 1.54 -8.66
C VAL A 59 2.24 2.91 -8.03
N TYR A 60 1.46 3.22 -7.00
CA TYR A 60 1.61 4.41 -6.18
C TYR A 60 2.09 4.05 -4.77
N CYS A 61 3.03 4.83 -4.26
CA CYS A 61 3.59 4.63 -2.92
C CYS A 61 2.81 5.44 -1.88
N ALA A 62 1.98 4.77 -1.09
CA ALA A 62 1.20 5.40 -0.03
C ALA A 62 2.08 6.04 1.05
N MET A 63 3.27 5.49 1.30
CA MET A 63 4.23 6.06 2.25
C MET A 63 4.72 7.45 1.82
N ARG A 64 5.01 7.64 0.53
CA ARG A 64 5.45 8.94 0.01
C ARG A 64 4.31 9.96 0.04
N LEU A 65 3.10 9.52 -0.31
CA LEU A 65 1.89 10.34 -0.16
C LEU A 65 1.67 10.78 1.29
N ALA A 66 1.73 9.83 2.23
CA ALA A 66 1.55 10.11 3.66
C ALA A 66 2.64 11.03 4.22
N ALA A 67 3.90 10.83 3.84
CA ALA A 67 5.00 11.71 4.25
C ALA A 67 4.82 13.14 3.71
N GLY A 68 4.33 13.28 2.48
CA GLY A 68 4.02 14.59 1.88
C GLY A 68 2.86 15.30 2.58
N TYR A 69 1.88 14.56 3.09
CA TYR A 69 0.69 15.12 3.73
C TYR A 69 0.86 15.35 5.24
N TYR A 70 1.24 14.33 6.01
CA TYR A 70 1.38 14.41 7.48
C TYR A 70 2.77 14.87 7.94
N GLY A 71 3.72 14.96 7.02
CA GLY A 71 5.13 15.19 7.32
C GLY A 71 5.92 13.90 7.58
N PRO A 72 7.23 13.89 7.27
CA PRO A 72 8.09 12.75 7.56
C PRO A 72 8.40 12.62 9.05
N THR A 73 8.59 11.39 9.53
CA THR A 73 8.90 11.10 10.94
C THR A 73 10.32 10.56 11.16
N ASN A 74 11.14 10.52 10.11
CA ASN A 74 12.53 10.10 10.18
C ASN A 74 13.45 10.94 9.29
N ARG A 75 14.76 10.80 9.50
CA ARG A 75 15.82 11.53 8.77
C ARG A 75 15.85 11.29 7.26
N TYR A 76 15.17 10.25 6.78
CA TYR A 76 15.14 9.87 5.38
C TYR A 76 13.96 10.52 4.63
N GLY A 77 13.17 11.37 5.29
CA GLY A 77 12.02 12.02 4.66
C GLY A 77 10.85 11.07 4.44
N THR A 78 10.73 10.00 5.23
CA THR A 78 9.63 9.02 5.14
C THR A 78 8.84 8.93 6.44
N ILE A 79 7.72 8.23 6.41
CA ILE A 79 6.84 7.98 7.56
C ILE A 79 6.52 6.48 7.64
N SER A 80 6.46 5.89 8.84
CA SER A 80 6.00 4.50 8.99
C SER A 80 4.48 4.40 8.84
N LEU A 81 3.95 3.19 8.56
CA LEU A 81 2.50 2.98 8.53
C LEU A 81 1.87 3.32 9.89
N SER A 82 2.50 2.89 10.98
CA SER A 82 2.08 3.26 12.34
C SER A 82 2.06 4.77 12.59
N GLY A 83 3.07 5.50 12.11
CA GLY A 83 3.13 6.95 12.20
C GLY A 83 1.99 7.60 11.41
N ALA A 84 1.78 7.18 10.16
CA ALA A 84 0.71 7.71 9.32
C ALA A 84 -0.69 7.41 9.90
N VAL A 85 -0.89 6.21 10.44
CA VAL A 85 -2.13 5.81 11.13
C VAL A 85 -2.38 6.68 12.35
N SER A 86 -1.34 6.93 13.16
CA SER A 86 -1.43 7.82 14.33
C SER A 86 -1.79 9.24 13.92
N GLN A 87 -1.13 9.79 12.90
CA GLN A 87 -1.39 11.14 12.40
C GLN A 87 -2.79 11.28 11.79
N ALA A 88 -3.30 10.21 11.18
CA ALA A 88 -4.66 10.15 10.65
C ALA A 88 -5.74 9.98 11.75
N GLY A 89 -5.36 9.86 13.03
CA GLY A 89 -6.30 9.59 14.12
C GLY A 89 -7.00 8.23 14.00
N LEU A 90 -6.41 7.28 13.28
CA LEU A 90 -6.99 5.97 13.01
C LEU A 90 -6.56 4.97 14.08
N SER A 91 -7.49 4.11 14.51
CA SER A 91 -7.19 2.98 15.41
C SER A 91 -7.02 1.69 14.62
N TRP A 92 -6.04 0.88 15.01
CA TRP A 92 -5.85 -0.48 14.52
C TRP A 92 -7.01 -1.37 14.96
N ALA A 93 -7.54 -2.19 14.05
CA ALA A 93 -8.55 -3.19 14.34
C ALA A 93 -8.01 -4.56 13.90
N GLY A 94 -8.00 -5.54 14.82
CA GLY A 94 -7.44 -6.88 14.59
C GLY A 94 -6.02 -7.07 15.14
N GLU A 95 -5.43 -8.25 14.91
CA GLU A 95 -4.04 -8.48 15.27
C GLU A 95 -3.11 -7.55 14.48
N ALA A 96 -2.35 -6.74 15.20
CA ALA A 96 -1.30 -5.91 14.63
C ALA A 96 -0.26 -6.80 13.94
N HIS A 97 0.24 -6.36 12.77
CA HIS A 97 1.31 -7.00 11.98
C HIS A 97 0.92 -8.16 11.05
N SER A 98 -0.36 -8.33 10.71
CA SER A 98 -0.73 -9.15 9.53
C SER A 98 -0.67 -8.32 8.25
N ALA A 99 -0.23 -8.92 7.14
CA ALA A 99 -0.19 -8.25 5.82
C ALA A 99 -1.59 -7.73 5.39
N VAL A 100 -2.65 -8.43 5.77
CA VAL A 100 -4.03 -8.01 5.51
C VAL A 100 -4.37 -6.76 6.33
N THR A 101 -4.03 -6.75 7.62
CA THR A 101 -4.24 -5.59 8.50
C THR A 101 -3.50 -4.37 7.95
N ASP A 102 -2.25 -4.55 7.50
CA ASP A 102 -1.44 -3.45 6.96
C ASP A 102 -2.01 -2.93 5.64
N ALA A 103 -2.48 -3.80 4.75
CA ALA A 103 -3.14 -3.40 3.50
C ALA A 103 -4.44 -2.61 3.77
N VAL A 104 -5.26 -3.05 4.74
CA VAL A 104 -6.48 -2.33 5.15
C VAL A 104 -6.13 -0.96 5.74
N MET A 105 -5.14 -0.88 6.62
CA MET A 105 -4.74 0.39 7.23
C MET A 105 -4.13 1.35 6.20
N THR A 106 -3.40 0.83 5.23
CA THR A 106 -2.91 1.59 4.08
C THR A 106 -4.07 2.24 3.31
N ALA A 107 -5.12 1.47 3.01
CA ALA A 107 -6.30 2.00 2.33
C ALA A 107 -7.01 3.07 3.18
N ARG A 108 -7.11 2.89 4.50
CA ARG A 108 -7.72 3.87 5.41
C ARG A 108 -6.92 5.18 5.46
N VAL A 109 -5.60 5.12 5.53
CA VAL A 109 -4.72 6.31 5.49
C VAL A 109 -4.93 7.08 4.19
N VAL A 110 -4.91 6.39 3.04
CA VAL A 110 -5.11 7.02 1.73
C VAL A 110 -6.51 7.67 1.63
N ASN A 111 -7.54 6.99 2.12
CA ASN A 111 -8.89 7.53 2.16
C ASN A 111 -9.02 8.76 3.07
N ASN A 112 -8.31 8.80 4.20
CA ASN A 112 -8.28 9.98 5.07
C ASN A 112 -7.69 11.19 4.35
N ILE A 113 -6.53 11.02 3.69
CA ILE A 113 -5.90 12.08 2.89
C ILE A 113 -6.83 12.56 1.77
N ALA A 114 -7.47 11.63 1.05
CA ALA A 114 -8.41 11.96 -0.02
C ALA A 114 -9.70 12.63 0.47
N GLY A 115 -10.12 12.35 1.71
CA GLY A 115 -11.24 13.02 2.38
C GLY A 115 -10.95 14.52 2.55
N TYR A 116 -9.81 14.85 3.15
CA TYR A 116 -9.39 16.23 3.36
C TYR A 116 -9.26 17.02 2.06
N TRP A 117 -8.73 16.40 0.99
CA TRP A 117 -8.63 17.07 -0.30
C TRP A 117 -10.01 17.50 -0.85
N ARG A 118 -11.04 16.65 -0.67
CA ARG A 118 -12.40 16.98 -1.09
C ARG A 118 -13.01 18.12 -0.28
N GLU A 119 -12.75 18.17 1.03
CA GLU A 119 -13.21 19.27 1.90
C GLU A 119 -12.62 20.61 1.44
N ILE A 120 -11.30 20.66 1.21
CA ILE A 120 -10.62 21.86 0.69
C ILE A 120 -11.22 22.30 -0.66
N GLN A 121 -11.49 21.36 -1.56
CA GLN A 121 -12.12 21.68 -2.85
C GLN A 121 -13.52 22.27 -2.70
N CYS A 122 -14.32 21.77 -1.76
CA CYS A 122 -15.63 22.35 -1.46
C CYS A 122 -15.50 23.78 -0.91
N GLU A 123 -14.61 24.01 0.07
CA GLU A 123 -14.40 25.34 0.65
C GLU A 123 -13.92 26.37 -0.38
N MET A 124 -13.01 25.97 -1.27
CA MET A 124 -12.53 26.83 -2.37
C MET A 124 -13.63 27.18 -3.37
N ASN A 125 -14.53 26.25 -3.66
CA ASN A 125 -15.65 26.46 -4.59
C ASN A 125 -16.76 27.33 -3.95
N ASP A 126 -17.02 27.17 -2.65
CA ASP A 126 -18.00 27.97 -1.92
C ASP A 126 -17.53 29.42 -1.70
N GLY A 127 -16.21 29.63 -1.58
CA GLY A 127 -15.60 30.96 -1.49
C GLY A 127 -15.54 31.73 -2.81
N ALA A 128 -15.61 31.05 -3.96
CA ALA A 128 -15.60 31.66 -5.29
C ALA A 128 -16.99 32.16 -5.75
N GLY A 129 -18.05 31.88 -4.97
CA GLY A 129 -19.43 32.29 -5.23
C GLY A 129 -19.90 33.51 -4.46
N ARG A 130 -19.01 34.25 -3.77
CA ARG A 130 -19.30 35.53 -3.09
C ARG A 130 -18.59 36.70 -3.75
#